data_AF-A0A2E8HSP3-F1
#
_entry.id   AF-A0A2E8HSP3-F1
#
_cell.length_a   1.000
_cell.length_b   1.000
_cell.length_c   1.000
_cell.angle_alpha   90.00
_cell.angle_beta   90.00
_cell.angle_gamma   90.00
#
_symmetry.space_group_name_H-M   'P 1'
#
loop_
_entity.id
_entity.type
_entity.pdbx_description
1 polymer ?
#
loop_
_entity_poly.entity_id
_entity_poly.type
_entity_poly.pdbx_seq_one_letter_code
_entity_poly.pdbx_strand_id
1 'polypeptide(L)' 'NRQAADLLLALDLSRLKTLVIGHISAKNNDVSLIKAAIEPLCGEDIVLSFADQESGSPWMEIK' A
#
# COMPACT_ATOMS: atom_id res chain seq x y z
N ASN A 1 -2.79 7.92 -6.99
CA ASN A 1 -3.78 6.99 -6.36
C ASN A 1 -4.39 5.97 -7.33
N ARG A 2 -5.21 6.37 -8.30
CA ARG A 2 -5.95 5.42 -9.16
C ARG A 2 -5.06 4.44 -9.94
N GLN A 3 -3.95 4.90 -10.49
CA GLN A 3 -2.98 4.01 -11.17
C GLN A 3 -2.39 2.92 -10.27
N ALA A 4 -2.24 3.16 -8.96
CA ALA A 4 -1.75 2.14 -8.02
C ALA A 4 -2.82 1.08 -7.72
N ALA A 5 -4.08 1.50 -7.61
CA ALA A 5 -5.21 0.59 -7.48
C ALA A 5 -5.40 -0.26 -8.74
N ASP A 6 -5.32 0.35 -9.92
CA ASP A 6 -5.42 -0.34 -11.22
C ASP A 6 -4.28 -1.37 -11.39
N LEU A 7 -3.07 -1.05 -10.91
CA LEU A 7 -1.95 -2.00 -10.90
C LEU A 7 -2.22 -3.19 -9.98
N LEU A 8 -2.73 -2.97 -8.77
CA LEU A 8 -3.06 -4.07 -7.84
C LEU A 8 -4.16 -4.97 -8.37
N LEU A 9 -5.15 -4.41 -9.06
CA LEU A 9 -6.22 -5.17 -9.72
C LEU A 9 -5.70 -6.06 -10.86
N ALA A 10 -4.58 -5.70 -11.46
CA ALA A 10 -3.94 -6.48 -12.52
C ALA A 10 -2.99 -7.58 -12.00
N LEU A 11 -2.73 -7.61 -10.69
CA LEU A 11 -1.80 -8.56 -10.06
C LEU A 11 -2.56 -9.70 -9.38
N ASP A 12 -1.99 -10.90 -9.42
CA ASP A 12 -2.45 -11.99 -8.56
C ASP A 12 -1.94 -11.76 -7.14
N LEU A 13 -2.88 -11.40 -6.24
CA LEU A 13 -2.59 -11.09 -4.84
C LEU A 13 -2.64 -12.32 -3.93
N SER A 14 -2.93 -13.52 -4.45
CA SER A 14 -3.15 -14.74 -3.66
C SER A 14 -1.96 -15.13 -2.76
N ARG A 15 -0.74 -14.69 -3.10
CA ARG A 15 0.49 -14.95 -2.34
C ARG A 15 1.09 -13.69 -1.71
N LEU A 16 0.45 -12.53 -1.90
CA LEU A 16 0.94 -11.28 -1.37
C LEU A 16 0.58 -11.20 0.11
N LYS A 17 1.57 -11.20 1.00
CA LYS A 17 1.35 -11.05 2.46
C LYS A 17 1.49 -9.61 2.93
N THR A 18 2.23 -8.78 2.21
CA THR A 18 2.59 -7.44 2.68
C THR A 18 2.74 -6.50 1.51
N LEU A 19 2.08 -5.35 1.61
CA LEU A 19 2.14 -4.28 0.63
C LEU A 19 2.65 -3.01 1.32
N VAL A 20 3.80 -2.51 0.86
CA VAL A 20 4.40 -1.26 1.34
C VAL A 20 4.21 -0.18 0.30
N ILE A 21 3.57 0.92 0.69
CA ILE A 21 3.35 2.07 -0.18
C ILE A 21 4.29 3.19 0.27
N GLY A 22 5.35 3.41 -0.52
CA GLY A 22 6.36 4.43 -0.26
C GLY A 22 6.09 5.76 -0.97
N HIS A 23 6.90 6.78 -0.61
CA HIS A 23 6.91 8.11 -1.25
C HIS A 23 5.54 8.83 -1.25
N ILE A 24 4.79 8.70 -0.16
CA ILE A 24 3.56 9.45 0.04
C ILE A 24 3.94 10.89 0.38
N SER A 25 3.72 11.82 -0.57
CA SER A 25 3.94 13.25 -0.37
C SER A 25 2.60 13.96 -0.22
N ALA A 26 2.55 14.93 0.71
CA ALA A 26 1.37 15.77 0.97
C ALA A 26 0.85 16.51 -0.29
N LYS A 27 1.64 16.56 -1.37
CA LYS A 27 1.29 17.24 -2.62
C LYS A 27 0.63 16.34 -3.67
N ASN A 28 0.84 15.02 -3.63
CA ASN A 28 0.37 14.11 -4.70
C ASN A 28 -0.57 13.02 -4.21
N ASN A 29 -0.39 12.49 -3.00
CA ASN A 29 -1.23 11.43 -2.48
C ASN A 29 -1.36 11.61 -0.97
N ASP A 30 -2.53 11.97 -0.47
CA ASP A 30 -2.81 11.89 0.97
C ASP A 30 -2.91 10.42 1.39
N VAL A 31 -2.31 10.05 2.53
CA VAL A 31 -2.37 8.68 3.08
C VAL A 31 -3.81 8.17 3.13
N SER A 32 -4.74 9.05 3.50
CA SER A 32 -6.16 8.74 3.64
C SER A 32 -6.79 8.34 2.31
N LEU A 33 -6.39 8.98 1.21
CA LEU A 33 -6.90 8.71 -0.14
C LEU A 33 -6.32 7.42 -0.73
N ILE A 34 -5.05 7.10 -0.42
CA ILE A 34 -4.46 5.81 -0.79
C ILE A 34 -5.15 4.71 -0.01
N LYS A 35 -5.25 4.87 1.31
CA LYS A 35 -5.88 3.90 2.20
C LYS A 35 -7.30 3.55 1.74
N ALA A 36 -8.14 4.55 1.45
CA ALA A 36 -9.49 4.34 0.94
C ALA A 36 -9.56 3.65 -0.43
N ALA A 37 -8.55 3.80 -1.30
CA ALA A 37 -8.51 3.17 -2.62
C ALA A 37 -7.94 1.75 -2.60
N ILE A 38 -7.08 1.44 -1.64
CA ILE A 38 -6.28 0.21 -1.60
C ILE A 38 -6.81 -0.79 -0.55
N GLU A 39 -7.34 -0.34 0.59
CA GLU A 39 -7.94 -1.22 1.61
C GLU A 39 -9.02 -2.14 1.03
N PRO A 40 -9.96 -1.69 0.17
CA PRO A 40 -10.99 -2.57 -0.38
C PRO A 40 -10.46 -3.64 -1.33
N LEU A 41 -9.23 -3.47 -1.83
CA LEU A 41 -8.55 -4.37 -2.76
C LEU A 41 -7.64 -5.36 -2.05
N CYS A 42 -7.28 -5.07 -0.80
CA CYS A 42 -6.45 -5.93 0.02
C CYS A 42 -7.36 -6.86 0.82
N GLY A 43 -7.17 -8.17 0.65
CA GLY A 43 -7.84 -9.16 1.51
C GLY A 43 -7.37 -9.04 2.97
N GLU A 44 -8.08 -9.69 3.88
CA GLU A 44 -7.79 -9.65 5.33
C GLU A 44 -6.36 -10.13 5.67
N ASP A 45 -5.73 -10.92 4.80
CA ASP A 45 -4.38 -11.46 4.96
C ASP A 45 -3.25 -10.52 4.51
N ILE A 46 -3.56 -9.39 3.88
CA ILE A 46 -2.54 -8.48 3.33
C ILE A 46 -2.25 -7.37 4.34
N VAL A 47 -1.04 -7.37 4.88
CA VAL A 47 -0.55 -6.29 5.76
C VAL A 47 -0.22 -5.06 4.92
N LEU A 48 -0.96 -3.98 5.15
CA LEU A 48 -0.72 -2.67 4.53
C LEU A 48 0.22 -1.83 5.40
N SER A 49 1.36 -1.41 4.84
CA SER A 49 2.31 -0.50 5.46
C SER A 49 2.51 0.75 4.61
N PHE A 50 2.58 1.91 5.24
CA PHE A 50 2.75 3.20 4.58
C PHE A 50 4.07 3.80 5.01
N ALA A 51 4.92 4.13 4.04
CA ALA A 51 6.20 4.79 4.26
C ALA A 51 6.14 6.22 3.70
N ASP A 52 5.88 7.17 4.59
CA ASP A 52 5.93 8.59 4.26
C ASP A 52 7.39 9.10 4.15
N GLN A 53 7.55 10.33 3.68
CA GLN A 53 8.86 10.94 3.43
C GLN A 53 9.71 11.15 4.70
N GLU A 54 9.11 11.14 5.89
CA GLU A 54 9.79 11.38 7.16
C GLU A 54 10.07 10.09 7.94
N SER A 55 9.19 9.10 7.82
CA SER A 55 9.14 7.91 8.68
C SER A 55 9.70 6.66 8.01
N GLY A 56 9.73 6.59 6.67
CA GLY A 56 10.18 5.40 5.94
C GLY A 56 9.35 4.15 6.30
N SER A 57 9.87 2.95 6.03
CA SER A 57 9.27 1.68 6.47
C SER A 57 10.17 1.02 7.51
N PRO A 58 9.65 0.50 8.63
CA PRO A 58 10.43 -0.40 9.47
C PRO A 58 10.82 -1.66 8.69
N TRP A 59 11.90 -2.31 9.12
CA TRP A 59 12.28 -3.63 8.60
C TRP A 59 11.13 -4.60 8.84
N MET A 60 10.67 -5.24 7.76
CA MET A 60 9.58 -6.21 7.82
C MET A 60 10.16 -7.62 7.80
N GLU A 61 9.81 -8.41 8.80
CA GLU A 61 10.22 -9.81 8.90
C GLU A 61 9.22 -10.66 8.12
N ILE A 62 9.66 -11.29 7.02
CA ILE A 62 8.82 -12.17 6.23
C ILE A 62 8.74 -13.53 6.94
N LYS A 63 7.59 -13.83 7.55
CA LYS A 63 7.28 -15.15 8.11
C LYS A 63 6.72 -16.11 7.05
#